data_AF-A0A8G0L8G0-F1
#
_entry.id   AF-A0A8G0L8G0-F1
#
_cell.length_a   1.000
_cell.length_b   1.000
_cell.length_c   1.000
_cell.angle_alpha   90.00
_cell.angle_beta   90.00
_cell.angle_gamma   90.00
#
_symmetry.space_group_name_H-M   'P 1'
#
loop_
_entity.id
_entity.type
_entity.pdbx_description
1 polymer ?
#
loop_
_entity_poly.entity_id
_entity_poly.type
_entity_poly.pdbx_seq_one_letter_code
_entity_poly.pdbx_strand_id
1 'polypeptide(L)'
;MYRRYALGFSNVSRQLSTMSSTSATPLEDAIRAKLTAALSPITLEIYNDSHLHSHHKAMQGVTSKETHFRLVIISDSFAAKMQPARHRMIYALLRDEMAQEGGIHALQLRTLTPDEEKRQQKKKAAEAATKEAAKETEKAESKTEPTEA
;
A
#
# COMPACT_ATOMS: atom_id res chain seq x y z
N MET A 1 -44.17 -18.10 -55.16
CA MET A 1 -43.66 -16.89 -54.48
C MET A 1 -42.30 -17.20 -53.86
N TYR A 2 -41.19 -16.78 -54.47
CA TYR A 2 -39.84 -16.89 -53.91
C TYR A 2 -39.07 -15.58 -54.18
N ARG A 3 -38.71 -14.83 -53.13
CA ARG A 3 -37.71 -13.73 -53.15
C ARG A 3 -37.03 -13.72 -51.76
N ARG A 4 -35.81 -14.26 -51.60
CA ARG A 4 -34.45 -13.70 -51.84
C ARG A 4 -33.92 -12.77 -50.73
N TYR A 5 -32.92 -13.30 -49.99
CA TYR A 5 -31.74 -12.74 -49.27
C TYR A 5 -31.51 -11.22 -49.11
N ALA A 6 -31.07 -10.83 -47.89
CA ALA A 6 -29.90 -9.96 -47.56
C ALA A 6 -29.83 -9.77 -46.01
N LEU A 7 -28.92 -10.43 -45.25
CA LEU A 7 -27.58 -9.96 -44.85
C LEU A 7 -27.48 -8.45 -44.53
N GLY A 8 -27.21 -8.14 -43.25
CA GLY A 8 -26.90 -6.78 -42.79
C GLY A 8 -26.64 -6.70 -41.28
N PHE A 9 -25.66 -7.45 -40.76
CA PHE A 9 -25.08 -7.17 -39.44
C PHE A 9 -24.19 -5.92 -39.54
N SER A 10 -24.68 -4.77 -39.10
CA SER A 10 -23.87 -3.56 -38.94
C SER A 10 -23.27 -3.52 -37.53
N ASN A 11 -22.08 -4.12 -37.42
CA ASN A 11 -21.13 -3.85 -36.34
C ASN A 11 -20.70 -2.38 -36.40
N VAL A 12 -21.10 -1.58 -35.40
CA VAL A 12 -20.46 -0.28 -35.13
C VAL A 12 -19.68 -0.43 -33.84
N SER A 13 -18.45 -0.91 -33.97
CA SER A 13 -17.41 -0.75 -32.97
C SER A 13 -16.74 0.60 -33.23
N ARG A 14 -17.04 1.61 -32.42
CA ARG A 14 -16.22 2.82 -32.35
C ARG A 14 -15.48 2.80 -31.03
N GLN A 15 -14.25 2.31 -31.13
CA GLN A 15 -13.23 2.26 -30.10
C GLN A 15 -13.14 3.62 -29.39
N LEU A 16 -13.36 3.64 -28.07
CA LEU A 16 -12.88 4.72 -27.21
C LEU A 16 -11.38 4.48 -27.01
N SER A 17 -10.56 5.32 -27.62
CA SER A 17 -9.14 5.41 -27.34
C SER A 17 -8.93 5.82 -25.88
N THR A 18 -8.45 4.88 -25.08
CA THR A 18 -7.98 5.13 -23.71
C THR A 18 -6.66 5.89 -23.77
N MET A 19 -6.60 7.07 -23.15
CA MET A 19 -5.36 7.82 -22.97
C MET A 19 -4.40 7.00 -22.09
N SER A 20 -3.26 6.60 -22.65
CA SER A 20 -2.17 5.96 -21.91
C SER A 20 -1.35 7.03 -21.19
N SER A 21 -1.76 7.38 -19.98
CA SER A 21 -0.87 8.06 -19.03
C SER A 21 0.13 7.02 -18.51
N THR A 22 1.34 7.01 -19.07
CA THR A 22 2.46 6.20 -18.59
C THR A 22 2.99 6.82 -17.30
N SER A 23 2.40 6.45 -16.16
CA SER A 23 2.93 6.85 -14.86
C SER A 23 4.18 6.02 -14.51
N ALA A 24 5.07 6.62 -13.71
CA ALA A 24 6.35 6.02 -13.34
C ALA A 24 6.20 4.77 -12.44
N THR A 25 5.03 4.59 -11.81
CA THR A 25 4.69 3.46 -10.92
C THR A 25 3.30 2.90 -11.28
N PRO A 26 3.18 2.18 -12.42
CA PRO A 26 1.88 1.75 -12.96
C PRO A 26 1.12 0.81 -12.02
N LEU A 27 1.82 -0.04 -11.25
CA LEU A 27 1.18 -0.95 -10.30
C LEU A 27 0.68 -0.21 -9.05
N GLU A 28 1.45 0.76 -8.56
CA GLU A 28 1.04 1.61 -7.43
C GLU A 28 -0.26 2.36 -7.75
N ASP A 29 -0.35 2.93 -8.95
CA ASP A 29 -1.54 3.67 -9.37
C ASP A 29 -2.76 2.76 -9.54
N ALA A 30 -2.58 1.55 -10.06
CA ALA A 30 -3.65 0.56 -10.13
C ALA A 30 -4.16 0.18 -8.73
N ILE A 31 -3.25 -0.07 -7.78
CA ILE A 31 -3.58 -0.35 -6.38
C ILE A 31 -4.33 0.85 -5.77
N ARG A 32 -3.81 2.06 -5.94
CA ARG A 32 -4.42 3.30 -5.43
C ARG A 32 -5.84 3.48 -5.94
N ALA A 33 -6.05 3.32 -7.25
CA ALA A 33 -7.37 3.46 -7.87
C ALA A 33 -8.37 2.44 -7.31
N LYS A 34 -7.98 1.15 -7.23
CA LYS A 34 -8.86 0.09 -6.71
C LYS A 34 -9.21 0.28 -5.25
N LEU A 35 -8.22 0.60 -4.40
CA LEU A 35 -8.45 0.81 -2.97
C LEU A 35 -9.32 2.05 -2.71
N THR A 36 -9.10 3.12 -3.47
CA THR A 36 -9.90 4.34 -3.37
C THR A 36 -11.36 4.07 -3.77
N ALA A 37 -11.57 3.35 -4.87
CA ALA A 37 -12.90 3.01 -5.37
C ALA A 37 -13.67 2.07 -4.44
N ALA A 38 -13.00 1.08 -3.83
CA ALA A 38 -13.66 0.05 -3.03
C ALA A 38 -13.85 0.43 -1.56
N LEU A 39 -12.93 1.19 -0.97
CA LEU A 39 -12.87 1.41 0.49
C LEU A 39 -13.07 2.87 0.91
N SER A 40 -13.04 3.80 -0.06
CA SER A 40 -13.09 5.26 0.17
C SER A 40 -12.29 5.69 1.42
N PRO A 41 -10.98 5.37 1.47
CA PRO A 41 -10.18 5.62 2.65
C PRO A 41 -10.01 7.12 2.91
N ILE A 42 -9.94 7.47 4.19
CA ILE A 42 -9.62 8.84 4.64
C ILE A 42 -8.14 9.12 4.37
N THR A 43 -7.29 8.12 4.67
CA THR A 43 -5.85 8.19 4.43
C THR A 43 -5.39 6.89 3.78
N LEU A 44 -4.66 7.03 2.67
CA LEU A 44 -4.06 5.92 1.95
C LEU A 44 -2.60 6.25 1.65
N GLU A 45 -1.69 5.54 2.30
CA GLU A 45 -0.26 5.63 2.05
C GLU A 45 0.23 4.32 1.44
N ILE A 46 0.98 4.45 0.34
CA ILE A 46 1.55 3.32 -0.38
C ILE A 46 3.06 3.52 -0.42
N TYR A 47 3.79 2.51 0.04
CA TYR A 47 5.25 2.50 0.02
C TYR A 47 5.74 1.30 -0.80
N ASN A 48 6.63 1.57 -1.74
CA ASN A 48 7.29 0.56 -2.55
C ASN A 48 8.68 0.25 -1.94
N ASP A 49 8.79 -0.92 -1.29
CA ASP A 49 10.02 -1.37 -0.62
C ASP A 49 10.83 -2.34 -1.50
N SER A 50 10.52 -2.44 -2.80
CA SER A 50 11.16 -3.37 -3.74
C SER A 50 12.68 -3.19 -3.83
N HIS A 51 13.18 -1.96 -3.66
CA HIS A 51 14.60 -1.62 -3.75
C HIS A 51 15.46 -2.26 -2.64
N LEU A 52 14.87 -2.62 -1.50
CA LEU A 52 15.60 -3.26 -0.41
C LEU A 52 16.03 -4.70 -0.74
N HIS A 53 15.46 -5.30 -1.79
CA HIS A 53 15.70 -6.70 -2.18
C HIS A 53 16.33 -6.84 -3.58
N SER A 54 16.67 -5.73 -4.24
CA SER A 54 17.27 -5.74 -5.59
C SER A 54 18.74 -6.17 -5.63
N HIS A 55 19.35 -6.53 -4.48
CA HIS A 55 20.76 -6.92 -4.37
C HIS A 55 21.04 -8.42 -4.63
N HIS A 56 20.02 -9.25 -4.90
CA HIS A 56 20.26 -10.63 -5.30
C HIS A 56 20.53 -10.73 -6.81
N LYS A 57 21.70 -11.29 -7.17
CA LYS A 57 22.14 -11.60 -8.56
C LYS A 57 21.10 -12.36 -9.41
N ALA A 58 20.09 -12.98 -8.80
CA ALA A 58 18.98 -13.66 -9.49
C ALA A 58 17.97 -12.70 -10.16
N MET A 59 18.05 -11.39 -9.92
CA MET A 59 17.19 -10.37 -10.55
C MET A 59 17.77 -9.79 -11.85
N GLN A 60 18.82 -10.40 -12.44
CA GLN A 60 19.25 -10.09 -13.80
C GLN A 60 18.19 -10.60 -14.79
N GLY A 61 17.25 -9.73 -15.19
CA GLY A 61 16.20 -10.03 -16.16
C GLY A 61 14.76 -9.91 -15.65
N VAL A 62 14.56 -9.61 -14.36
CA VAL A 62 13.21 -9.35 -13.83
C VAL A 62 12.85 -7.89 -14.10
N THR A 63 11.92 -7.68 -15.03
CA THR A 63 11.40 -6.36 -15.42
C THR A 63 10.65 -5.66 -14.28
N SER A 64 10.06 -6.43 -13.35
CA SER A 64 9.21 -5.89 -12.30
C SER A 64 10.01 -5.41 -11.08
N LYS A 65 10.19 -4.09 -10.99
CA LYS A 65 10.76 -3.37 -9.86
C LYS A 65 9.75 -3.10 -8.74
N GLU A 66 8.59 -3.74 -8.75
CA GLU A 66 7.45 -3.41 -7.88
C GLU A 66 6.87 -4.67 -7.23
N THR A 67 7.71 -5.41 -6.48
CA THR A 67 7.33 -6.72 -5.92
C THR A 67 6.93 -6.70 -4.44
N HIS A 68 7.35 -5.66 -3.71
CA HIS A 68 7.13 -5.55 -2.26
C HIS A 68 6.46 -4.21 -1.94
N PHE A 69 5.26 -4.29 -1.37
CA PHE A 69 4.48 -3.10 -1.01
C PHE A 69 4.10 -3.09 0.46
N ARG A 70 4.11 -1.91 1.04
CA ARG A 70 3.53 -1.62 2.34
C ARG A 70 2.41 -0.62 2.17
N LEU A 71 1.21 -0.99 2.63
CA LEU A 71 0.02 -0.17 2.57
C LEU A 71 -0.41 0.22 3.98
N VAL A 72 -0.63 1.51 4.20
CA VAL A 72 -1.29 2.04 5.39
C VAL A 72 -2.64 2.60 4.95
N ILE A 73 -3.72 2.00 5.44
CA ILE A 73 -5.07 2.33 5.04
C ILE A 73 -5.88 2.67 6.29
N ILE A 74 -6.42 3.89 6.31
CA ILE A 74 -7.35 4.36 7.34
C ILE A 74 -8.71 4.56 6.68
N SER A 75 -9.69 3.77 7.12
CA SER A 75 -11.06 3.82 6.58
C SER A 75 -12.07 3.39 7.63
N ASP A 76 -13.26 4.01 7.58
CA ASP A 76 -14.42 3.61 8.37
C ASP A 76 -15.00 2.26 7.92
N SER A 77 -14.70 1.81 6.69
CA SER A 77 -15.11 0.49 6.18
C SER A 77 -14.55 -0.68 7.00
N PHE A 78 -13.53 -0.40 7.82
CA PHE A 78 -12.93 -1.36 8.74
C PHE A 78 -13.59 -1.37 10.12
N ALA A 79 -14.49 -0.43 10.41
CA ALA A 79 -15.29 -0.44 11.62
C ALA A 79 -16.09 -1.75 11.68
N ALA A 80 -16.16 -2.34 12.88
CA ALA A 80 -16.81 -3.64 13.14
C ALA A 80 -16.20 -4.89 12.46
N LYS A 81 -15.05 -4.79 11.77
CA LYS A 81 -14.34 -5.95 11.20
C LYS A 81 -13.05 -6.26 11.98
N MET A 82 -12.80 -7.54 12.23
CA MET A 82 -11.53 -8.01 12.80
C MET A 82 -10.40 -7.92 11.78
N GLN A 83 -9.16 -7.77 12.26
CA GLN A 83 -7.97 -7.61 11.41
C GLN A 83 -7.84 -8.65 10.28
N PRO A 84 -8.03 -9.98 10.51
CA PRO A 84 -7.92 -10.95 9.41
C PRO A 84 -8.98 -10.74 8.33
N ALA A 85 -10.18 -10.30 8.70
CA ALA A 85 -11.25 -10.00 7.74
C ALA A 85 -10.92 -8.76 6.90
N ARG A 86 -10.32 -7.73 7.51
CA ARG A 86 -9.82 -6.54 6.79
C ARG A 86 -8.76 -6.93 5.76
N HIS A 87 -7.81 -7.79 6.14
CA HIS A 87 -6.76 -8.25 5.23
C HIS A 87 -7.32 -9.07 4.07
N ARG A 88 -8.23 -10.02 4.34
CA ARG A 88 -8.90 -10.82 3.30
C ARG A 88 -9.63 -9.95 2.28
N MET A 89 -10.29 -8.88 2.73
CA MET A 89 -10.96 -7.94 1.84
C MET A 89 -9.97 -7.25 0.90
N ILE A 90 -8.83 -6.79 1.40
CA ILE A 90 -7.80 -6.14 0.57
C ILE A 90 -7.16 -7.13 -0.40
N TYR A 91 -6.83 -8.34 0.06
CA TYR A 91 -6.30 -9.38 -0.82
C TYR A 91 -7.29 -9.75 -1.93
N ALA A 92 -8.59 -9.78 -1.64
CA ALA A 92 -9.61 -10.03 -2.66
C ALA A 92 -9.63 -8.93 -3.74
N LEU A 93 -9.50 -7.66 -3.34
CA LEU A 93 -9.47 -6.51 -4.25
C LEU A 93 -8.20 -6.48 -5.13
N LEU A 94 -7.07 -6.92 -4.57
CA LEU A 94 -5.77 -6.91 -5.25
C LEU A 94 -5.42 -8.26 -5.89
N ARG A 95 -6.31 -9.25 -5.85
CA ARG A 95 -6.06 -10.60 -6.37
C ARG A 95 -5.62 -10.58 -7.83
N ASP A 96 -6.27 -9.76 -8.65
CA ASP A 96 -5.96 -9.67 -10.07
C ASP A 96 -4.57 -9.07 -10.31
N GLU A 97 -4.17 -8.07 -9.52
CA GLU A 97 -2.84 -7.44 -9.61
C GLU A 97 -1.73 -8.38 -9.09
N MET A 98 -2.06 -9.24 -8.13
CA MET A 98 -1.14 -10.29 -7.66
C MET A 98 -0.97 -11.43 -8.68
N ALA A 99 -2.01 -11.71 -9.47
CA ALA A 99 -2.00 -12.79 -10.47
C ALA A 99 -1.34 -12.38 -11.80
N GLN A 100 -1.08 -11.09 -12.02
CA GLN A 100 -0.37 -10.59 -13.19
C GLN A 100 1.10 -11.05 -13.21
N GLU A 101 1.63 -11.23 -14.42
CA GLU A 101 3.05 -11.57 -14.61
C GLU A 101 3.94 -10.44 -14.09
N GLY A 102 4.72 -10.72 -13.06
CA GLY A 102 5.53 -9.71 -12.38
C GLY A 102 4.76 -8.82 -11.41
N GLY A 103 3.60 -9.29 -10.94
CA GLY A 103 2.80 -8.64 -9.90
C GLY A 103 3.36 -8.75 -8.49
N ILE A 104 2.54 -8.35 -7.51
CA ILE A 104 2.93 -8.21 -6.10
C ILE A 104 3.30 -9.59 -5.50
N HIS A 105 4.51 -9.71 -4.97
CA HIS A 105 4.96 -10.91 -4.24
C HIS A 105 4.67 -10.82 -2.74
N ALA A 106 4.88 -9.65 -2.13
CA ALA A 106 4.68 -9.45 -0.70
C ALA A 106 3.94 -8.14 -0.42
N LEU A 107 2.93 -8.22 0.45
CA LEU A 107 2.09 -7.10 0.83
C LEU A 107 2.01 -6.98 2.35
N GLN A 108 2.57 -5.90 2.89
CA GLN A 108 2.43 -5.55 4.29
C GLN A 108 1.24 -4.61 4.48
N LEU A 109 0.23 -5.07 5.20
CA LEU A 109 -1.01 -4.33 5.42
C LEU A 109 -1.05 -3.75 6.84
N ARG A 110 -1.27 -2.44 6.93
CA ARG A 110 -1.70 -1.76 8.16
C ARG A 110 -3.08 -1.19 7.94
N THR A 111 -4.07 -1.83 8.56
CA THR A 111 -5.48 -1.42 8.46
C THR A 111 -5.95 -0.87 9.78
N LEU A 112 -6.24 0.43 9.79
CA LEU A 112 -6.64 1.16 10.99
C LEU A 112 -8.00 1.80 10.76
N THR A 113 -8.78 1.90 11.83
CA THR A 113 -9.92 2.82 11.88
C THR A 113 -9.44 4.20 12.33
N PRO A 114 -10.18 5.28 12.03
CA PRO A 114 -9.80 6.63 12.46
C PRO A 114 -9.69 6.76 13.99
N ASP A 115 -10.48 5.98 14.74
CA ASP A 115 -10.39 5.94 16.20
C ASP A 115 -9.13 5.21 16.69
N GLU A 116 -8.80 4.06 16.07
CA GLU A 116 -7.56 3.33 16.36
C GLU A 116 -6.31 4.16 16.04
N GLU A 117 -6.33 4.93 14.95
CA GLU A 117 -5.24 5.84 14.59
C GLU A 117 -5.03 6.92 15.67
N LYS A 118 -6.10 7.60 16.11
CA LYS A 118 -6.02 8.61 17.18
C LYS A 118 -5.43 8.01 18.47
N ARG A 119 -5.83 6.79 18.84
CA ARG A 119 -5.25 6.09 20.01
C ARG A 119 -3.76 5.79 19.81
N GLN A 120 -3.36 5.33 18.63
CA GLN A 120 -1.96 5.06 18.29
C GLN A 120 -1.11 6.33 18.34
N GLN A 121 -1.61 7.45 17.84
CA GLN A 121 -0.92 8.74 17.89
C GLN A 121 -0.72 9.21 19.33
N LYS A 122 -1.76 9.12 20.18
CA LYS A 122 -1.65 9.42 21.62
C LYS A 122 -0.62 8.53 22.32
N LYS A 123 -0.63 7.22 22.03
CA LYS A 123 0.34 6.29 22.59
C LYS A 123 1.77 6.62 22.15
N LYS A 124 1.99 6.88 20.87
CA LYS A 124 3.30 7.30 20.34
C LYS A 124 3.80 8.60 20.97
N ALA A 125 2.91 9.58 21.16
CA ALA A 125 3.27 10.84 21.83
C ALA A 125 3.68 10.61 23.30
N ALA A 126 2.96 9.75 24.03
CA ALA A 126 3.32 9.38 25.41
C ALA A 126 4.64 8.61 25.51
N GLU A 127 4.90 7.68 24.56
CA GLU A 127 6.16 6.93 24.46
C GLU A 127 7.34 7.83 24.07
N ALA A 128 7.13 8.86 23.24
CA ALA A 128 8.16 9.82 22.90
C ALA A 128 8.57 10.67 24.12
N ALA A 129 7.59 11.17 24.87
CA ALA A 129 7.84 11.94 26.09
C ALA A 129 8.59 11.15 27.18
N THR A 130 8.31 9.85 27.32
CA THR A 130 9.03 8.99 28.28
C THR A 130 10.46 8.66 27.83
N LYS A 131 10.71 8.54 26.52
CA LYS A 131 12.07 8.35 25.98
C LYS A 131 12.93 9.60 26.07
N GLU A 132 12.33 10.80 25.92
CA GLU A 132 13.05 12.06 26.13
C GLU A 132 13.48 12.23 27.60
N ALA A 133 12.60 11.91 28.56
CA ALA A 133 12.94 11.94 29.98
C ALA A 133 14.06 10.95 30.35
N ALA A 134 14.08 9.74 29.77
CA ALA A 134 15.13 8.75 30.02
C ALA A 134 16.49 9.14 29.42
N LYS A 135 16.50 9.88 28.31
CA LYS A 135 17.74 10.36 27.65
C LYS A 135 18.41 11.50 28.41
N GLU A 136 17.66 12.27 29.19
CA GLU A 136 18.20 13.36 30.01
C GLU A 136 18.84 12.85 31.32
N THR A 137 18.34 11.76 31.89
CA THR A 137 18.92 11.15 33.10
C THR A 137 20.29 10.50 32.87
N GLU A 138 20.57 9.98 31.67
CA GLU A 138 21.85 9.31 31.36
C GLU A 138 23.01 10.29 31.09
N LYS A 139 22.74 11.57 30.84
CA LYS A 139 23.76 12.60 30.57
C LYS A 139 24.30 13.29 31.83
N ALA A 140 23.64 13.11 32.98
CA ALA A 140 24.02 13.75 34.24
C ALA A 140 25.10 13.00 35.04
N GLU A 141 25.36 11.72 34.73
CA GLU A 141 26.22 10.85 35.54
C GLU A 141 27.69 10.74 35.05
N SER A 142 28.03 11.35 33.90
CA SER A 142 29.40 11.33 33.36
C SER A 142 30.25 12.56 33.72
N LYS A 143 29.88 13.33 34.76
CA LYS A 143 30.52 14.61 35.12
C LYS A 143 30.83 14.75 36.61
N THR A 144 31.40 13.72 37.22
CA THR A 144 32.14 13.85 38.48
C THR A 144 33.30 12.87 38.49
N GLU A 145 34.38 13.20 37.77
CA GLU A 145 35.70 12.70 38.15
C GLU A 145 36.24 13.62 39.25
N PRO A 146 36.57 13.11 40.45
CA PRO A 146 37.32 13.88 41.43
C PRO A 146 38.74 14.07 40.92
N THR A 147 39.15 15.33 40.84
CA THR A 147 40.54 15.73 40.65
C THR A 147 41.28 15.40 41.93
N GLU A 148 42.09 14.35 41.95
CA GLU A 148 42.97 14.06 43.08
C GLU A 148 44.34 13.57 42.61
N ALA A 149 45.36 14.19 43.22
CA ALA A 149 46.82 13.99 43.12
C ALA A 149 47.58 14.70 41.98
#